data_AF-A0A2E6MPX7-F1
#
_entry.id   AF-A0A2E6MPX7-F1
#
_cell.length_a   1.000
_cell.length_b   1.000
_cell.length_c   1.000
_cell.angle_alpha   90.00
_cell.angle_beta   90.00
_cell.angle_gamma   90.00
#
_symmetry.space_group_name_H-M   'P 1'
#
loop_
_entity.id
_entity.type
_entity.pdbx_description
1 polymer ?
#
loop_
_entity_poly.entity_id
_entity_poly.type
_entity_poly.pdbx_seq_one_letter_code
_entity_poly.pdbx_strand_id
1 'polypeptide(L)'
;MLRYLFLLFFLLPSIVFSKIETKTLEVNGTASDESSAINNALVEAISQINGAKIAAEVKTSLSQVSTKEGADVKKTFDKNVSKITNGLVKSYRILSSQKDENLFKVKLS
;
A
#
# COMPACT_ATOMS: atom_id res chain seq x y z
N MET A 1 40.80 18.79 -35.55
CA MET A 1 40.46 17.57 -34.79
C MET A 1 39.49 17.82 -33.62
N LEU A 2 39.54 18.97 -32.93
CA LEU A 2 38.68 19.26 -31.77
C LEU A 2 37.16 19.29 -32.07
N ARG A 3 36.75 19.56 -33.32
CA ARG A 3 35.33 19.62 -33.75
C ARG A 3 34.61 18.26 -33.77
N TYR A 4 35.34 17.17 -34.02
CA TYR A 4 34.76 15.81 -34.01
C TYR A 4 34.70 15.20 -32.61
N LEU A 5 35.52 15.70 -31.69
CA LEU A 5 35.52 15.28 -30.28
C LEU A 5 34.22 15.68 -29.57
N PHE A 6 33.66 16.85 -29.92
CA PHE A 6 32.39 17.33 -29.38
C PHE A 6 31.18 16.50 -29.86
N LEU A 7 31.28 15.92 -31.06
CA LEU A 7 30.21 15.11 -31.66
C LEU A 7 30.14 13.70 -31.05
N LEU A 8 31.27 13.18 -30.57
CA LEU A 8 31.36 11.86 -29.93
C LEU A 8 30.70 11.82 -28.54
N PHE A 9 30.65 12.96 -27.84
CA PHE A 9 30.03 13.05 -26.51
C PHE A 9 28.50 12.92 -26.55
N PHE A 10 27.86 13.19 -27.69
CA PHE A 10 26.41 13.11 -27.87
C PHE A 10 25.89 11.68 -28.14
N LEU A 11 26.80 10.71 -28.32
CA LEU A 11 26.51 9.33 -28.71
C LEU A 11 26.59 8.33 -27.55
N LEU A 12 26.68 8.78 -26.30
CA LEU A 12 26.58 7.90 -25.14
C LEU A 12 25.12 7.85 -24.68
N PRO A 13 24.30 6.85 -25.11
CA PRO A 13 23.03 6.61 -24.46
C PRO A 13 23.33 6.19 -23.02
N SER A 14 23.01 7.05 -22.07
CA SER A 14 22.98 6.69 -20.65
C SER A 14 21.88 5.65 -20.45
N ILE A 15 22.27 4.39 -20.41
CA ILE A 15 21.37 3.27 -20.10
C ILE A 15 21.02 3.39 -18.61
N VAL A 16 19.89 4.02 -18.31
CA VAL A 16 19.36 4.10 -16.95
C VAL A 16 18.67 2.77 -16.65
N PHE A 17 19.37 1.88 -15.93
CA PHE A 17 18.78 0.65 -15.43
C PHE A 17 18.06 0.93 -14.10
N SER A 18 16.73 0.91 -14.11
CA SER A 18 15.94 1.03 -12.88
C SER A 18 15.67 -0.36 -12.32
N LYS A 19 16.16 -0.65 -11.12
CA LYS A 19 15.86 -1.88 -10.37
C LYS A 19 14.72 -1.59 -9.41
N ILE A 20 13.58 -2.25 -9.62
CA ILE A 20 12.43 -2.18 -8.71
C ILE A 20 12.57 -3.31 -7.68
N GLU A 21 12.58 -2.95 -6.40
CA GLU A 21 12.59 -3.89 -5.29
C GLU A 21 11.23 -3.84 -4.57
N THR A 22 10.60 -4.99 -4.37
CA THR A 22 9.38 -5.10 -3.56
C THR A 22 9.76 -5.43 -2.12
N LYS A 23 9.37 -4.58 -1.18
CA LYS A 23 9.49 -4.87 0.25
C LYS A 23 8.15 -5.30 0.83
N THR A 24 8.19 -6.31 1.68
CA THR A 24 7.06 -6.75 2.48
C THR A 24 7.14 -6.05 3.83
N LEU A 25 6.02 -5.48 4.28
CA LEU A 25 5.93 -4.75 5.54
C LEU A 25 4.90 -5.44 6.43
N GLU A 26 5.32 -5.89 7.60
CA GLU A 26 4.39 -6.42 8.58
C GLU A 26 3.81 -5.31 9.46
N VAL A 27 2.48 -5.25 9.54
CA VAL A 27 1.75 -4.29 10.37
C VAL A 27 0.68 -4.97 11.19
N ASN A 28 0.27 -4.32 12.27
CA ASN A 28 -0.82 -4.80 13.12
C ASN A 28 -1.97 -3.78 13.11
N GLY A 29 -3.19 -4.28 13.23
CA GLY A 29 -4.39 -3.48 13.43
C GLY A 29 -5.26 -4.07 14.51
N THR A 30 -5.93 -3.20 15.25
CA THR A 30 -6.82 -3.58 16.36
C THR A 30 -8.15 -2.86 16.25
N ALA A 31 -9.26 -3.57 16.45
CA ALA A 31 -10.60 -2.98 16.50
C ALA A 31 -11.60 -3.91 17.20
N SER A 32 -12.83 -3.45 17.43
CA SER A 32 -13.93 -4.23 18.00
C SER A 32 -14.47 -5.33 17.07
N ASP A 33 -14.21 -5.22 15.77
CA ASP A 33 -14.59 -6.19 14.75
C ASP A 33 -13.40 -6.49 13.83
N GLU A 34 -13.40 -7.69 13.25
CA GLU A 34 -12.29 -8.17 12.42
C GLU A 34 -12.07 -7.29 11.17
N SER A 35 -13.15 -6.82 10.54
CA SER A 35 -13.09 -5.99 9.33
C SER A 35 -12.43 -4.64 9.62
N SER A 36 -12.82 -3.98 10.70
CA SER A 36 -12.20 -2.75 11.17
C SER A 36 -10.75 -2.97 11.60
N ALA A 37 -10.41 -4.12 12.18
CA ALA A 37 -9.03 -4.44 12.54
C ALA A 37 -8.15 -4.59 11.30
N ILE A 38 -8.67 -5.24 10.24
CA ILE A 38 -8.03 -5.29 8.92
C ILE A 38 -7.87 -3.88 8.34
N ASN A 39 -8.93 -3.06 8.33
CA ASN A 39 -8.87 -1.69 7.82
C ASN A 39 -7.84 -0.83 8.57
N ASN A 40 -7.76 -0.95 9.89
CA ASN A 40 -6.78 -0.24 10.70
C ASN A 40 -5.35 -0.67 10.36
N ALA A 41 -5.11 -1.98 10.18
CA ALA A 41 -3.81 -2.48 9.73
C ALA A 41 -3.45 -1.96 8.34
N LEU A 42 -4.40 -1.93 7.39
CA LEU A 42 -4.17 -1.40 6.04
C LEU A 42 -3.82 0.09 6.07
N VAL A 43 -4.54 0.89 6.85
CA VAL A 43 -4.26 2.33 7.01
C VAL A 43 -2.88 2.54 7.62
N GLU A 44 -2.47 1.71 8.59
CA GLU A 44 -1.14 1.76 9.18
C GLU A 44 -0.03 1.46 8.15
N ALA A 45 -0.16 0.38 7.36
CA ALA A 45 0.80 0.09 6.30
C ALA A 45 0.93 1.23 5.30
N ILE A 46 -0.20 1.80 4.87
CA ILE A 46 -0.22 2.91 3.92
C ILE A 46 0.35 4.19 4.55
N SER A 47 0.17 4.40 5.85
CA SER A 47 0.80 5.51 6.57
C SER A 47 2.32 5.41 6.52
N GLN A 48 2.86 4.20 6.71
CA GLN A 48 4.31 3.97 6.67
C GLN A 48 4.92 4.11 5.26
N ILE A 49 4.14 3.81 4.21
CA ILE A 49 4.62 3.82 2.82
C ILE A 49 4.35 5.17 2.13
N ASN A 50 3.11 5.66 2.21
CA ASN A 50 2.62 6.85 1.49
C ASN A 50 2.46 8.09 2.40
N GLY A 51 2.56 7.94 3.72
CA GLY A 51 2.38 9.01 4.69
C GLY A 51 0.92 9.23 5.13
N ALA A 52 0.76 10.03 6.19
CA ALA A 52 -0.50 10.21 6.90
C ALA A 52 -1.64 10.78 6.04
N LYS A 53 -1.33 11.66 5.07
CA LYS A 53 -2.35 12.25 4.19
C LYS A 53 -3.06 11.18 3.34
N ILE A 54 -2.27 10.33 2.68
CA ILE A 54 -2.79 9.26 1.83
C ILE A 54 -3.48 8.20 2.69
N ALA A 55 -2.93 7.89 3.86
CA ALA A 55 -3.57 7.00 4.83
C ALA A 55 -4.98 7.49 5.25
N ALA A 56 -5.16 8.80 5.47
CA ALA A 56 -6.46 9.38 5.81
C ALA A 56 -7.47 9.28 4.64
N GLU A 57 -7.02 9.50 3.41
CA GLU A 57 -7.85 9.33 2.21
C GLU A 57 -8.30 7.86 2.05
N VAL A 58 -7.39 6.90 2.26
CA VAL A 58 -7.72 5.48 2.23
C VAL A 58 -8.67 5.09 3.35
N LYS A 59 -8.44 5.58 4.58
CA LYS A 59 -9.36 5.35 5.71
C LYS A 59 -10.77 5.79 5.35
N THR A 60 -10.92 6.98 4.77
CA THR A 60 -12.21 7.50 4.32
C THR A 60 -12.86 6.58 3.27
N SER A 61 -12.08 6.12 2.28
CA SER A 61 -12.57 5.19 1.26
C SER A 61 -13.01 3.84 1.84
N LEU A 62 -12.31 3.31 2.85
CA LEU A 62 -12.66 2.04 3.48
C LEU A 62 -13.89 2.17 4.39
N SER A 63 -14.04 3.30 5.08
CA SER A 63 -15.22 3.59 5.92
C SER A 63 -16.50 3.73 5.11
N GLN A 64 -16.44 4.27 3.88
CA GLN A 64 -17.60 4.37 2.99
C GLN A 64 -18.14 3.01 2.50
N VAL A 65 -17.30 1.97 2.54
CA VAL A 65 -17.64 0.63 2.06
C VAL A 65 -18.07 -0.29 3.20
N SER A 66 -17.58 -0.05 4.42
CA SER A 66 -17.89 -0.88 5.61
C SER A 66 -19.39 -0.92 5.97
N THR A 67 -20.20 -0.05 5.38
CA THR A 67 -21.68 -0.08 5.45
C THR A 67 -22.32 -1.16 4.57
N LYS A 68 -21.56 -1.89 3.75
CA LYS A 68 -22.00 -2.97 2.87
C LYS A 68 -21.13 -4.21 3.12
N GLU A 69 -21.78 -5.36 3.26
CA GLU A 69 -21.25 -6.63 3.78
C GLU A 69 -19.84 -7.06 3.30
N GLY A 70 -19.11 -7.77 4.16
CA GLY A 70 -17.65 -8.02 4.15
C GLY A 70 -16.98 -8.67 2.92
N ALA A 71 -17.71 -8.99 1.85
CA ALA A 71 -17.10 -9.34 0.56
C ALA A 71 -16.54 -8.11 -0.18
N ASP A 72 -16.96 -6.89 0.20
CA ASP A 72 -16.63 -5.65 -0.51
C ASP A 72 -15.25 -5.07 -0.14
N VAL A 73 -14.67 -5.46 1.00
CA VAL A 73 -13.41 -4.89 1.52
C VAL A 73 -12.22 -5.24 0.61
N LYS A 74 -12.08 -6.51 0.21
CA LYS A 74 -10.99 -6.94 -0.69
C LYS A 74 -11.13 -6.32 -2.09
N LYS A 75 -12.36 -6.28 -2.61
CA LYS A 75 -12.67 -5.66 -3.91
C LYS A 75 -12.40 -4.15 -3.91
N THR A 76 -12.70 -3.48 -2.80
CA THR A 76 -12.43 -2.05 -2.61
C THR A 76 -10.95 -1.76 -2.49
N PHE A 77 -10.20 -2.62 -1.78
CA PHE A 77 -8.75 -2.52 -1.72
C PHE A 77 -8.14 -2.58 -3.13
N ASP A 78 -8.52 -3.59 -3.91
CA ASP A 78 -7.96 -3.82 -5.25
C ASP A 78 -8.22 -2.63 -6.20
N LYS A 79 -9.37 -1.96 -6.11
CA LYS A 79 -9.75 -0.88 -7.03
C LYS A 79 -9.37 0.52 -6.55
N ASN A 80 -9.68 0.87 -5.31
CA ASN A 80 -9.56 2.25 -4.82
C ASN A 80 -8.23 2.49 -4.12
N VAL A 81 -7.78 1.55 -3.29
CA VAL A 81 -6.54 1.72 -2.51
C VAL A 81 -5.31 1.68 -3.42
N SER A 82 -5.27 0.79 -4.41
CA SER A 82 -4.21 0.77 -5.43
C SER A 82 -4.11 2.11 -6.17
N LYS A 83 -5.25 2.71 -6.54
CA LYS A 83 -5.28 4.01 -7.21
C LYS A 83 -4.77 5.15 -6.32
N ILE A 84 -5.24 5.22 -5.07
CA ILE A 84 -4.87 6.27 -4.11
C ILE A 84 -3.39 6.17 -3.72
N THR A 85 -2.86 4.95 -3.60
CA THR A 85 -1.45 4.70 -3.28
C THR A 85 -0.52 4.75 -4.50
N ASN A 86 -1.05 5.08 -5.69
CA ASN A 86 -0.33 5.06 -6.98
C ASN A 86 0.35 3.71 -7.28
N GLY A 87 -0.23 2.60 -6.82
CA GLY A 87 0.29 1.25 -7.02
C GLY A 87 1.50 0.88 -6.15
N LEU A 88 1.89 1.73 -5.18
CA LEU A 88 2.96 1.42 -4.22
C LEU A 88 2.59 0.26 -3.29
N VAL A 89 1.29 0.11 -2.99
CA VAL A 89 0.76 -1.02 -2.25
C VAL A 89 0.01 -1.94 -3.21
N LYS A 90 0.53 -3.15 -3.44
CA LYS A 90 -0.01 -4.10 -4.43
C LYS A 90 -1.06 -5.04 -3.87
N SER A 91 -0.82 -5.56 -2.68
CA SER A 91 -1.63 -6.59 -2.05
C SER A 91 -1.37 -6.61 -0.56
N TYR A 92 -2.27 -7.20 0.20
CA TYR A 92 -2.05 -7.57 1.59
C TYR A 92 -2.38 -9.05 1.79
N ARG A 93 -1.77 -9.64 2.80
CA ARG A 93 -2.09 -10.98 3.29
C ARG A 93 -2.31 -10.91 4.79
N ILE A 94 -3.36 -11.58 5.26
CA ILE A 94 -3.57 -11.79 6.69
C ILE A 94 -2.60 -12.87 7.15
N LEU A 95 -1.68 -12.53 8.03
CA LEU A 95 -0.76 -13.46 8.67
C LEU A 95 -1.38 -14.12 9.90
N SER A 96 -2.14 -13.35 10.68
CA SER A 96 -2.87 -13.86 11.85
C SER A 96 -4.07 -12.97 12.17
N SER A 97 -5.13 -13.59 12.67
CA SER A 97 -6.29 -12.91 13.25
C SER A 97 -6.58 -13.58 14.60
N GLN A 98 -6.56 -12.80 15.68
CA GLN A 98 -6.83 -13.28 17.03
C GLN A 98 -7.90 -12.39 17.65
N LYS A 99 -8.82 -13.01 18.39
CA LYS A 99 -9.80 -12.30 19.21
C LYS A 99 -9.35 -12.39 20.67
N ASP A 100 -9.14 -11.23 21.28
CA ASP A 100 -8.81 -11.09 22.69
C ASP A 100 -9.95 -10.33 23.38
N GLU A 101 -10.73 -11.04 24.19
CA GLU A 101 -11.98 -10.58 24.81
C GLU A 101 -12.96 -9.94 23.80
N ASN A 102 -12.91 -8.61 23.66
CA ASN A 102 -13.75 -7.78 22.80
C ASN A 102 -12.98 -7.07 21.68
N LEU A 103 -11.68 -7.35 21.50
CA LEU A 103 -10.83 -6.76 20.49
C LEU A 103 -10.31 -7.83 19.53
N PHE A 104 -10.39 -7.54 18.25
CA PHE A 104 -9.68 -8.27 17.21
C PHE A 104 -8.31 -7.63 17.02
N LYS A 105 -7.29 -8.48 17.01
CA LYS A 105 -5.91 -8.13 16.67
C LYS A 105 -5.53 -8.89 15.40
N VAL A 106 -5.28 -8.14 14.34
CA VAL A 106 -4.95 -8.67 13.02
C VAL A 106 -3.53 -8.26 12.64
N LYS A 107 -2.77 -9.19 12.08
CA LYS A 107 -1.44 -8.95 11.51
C LYS A 107 -1.50 -9.12 10.00
N LEU A 108 -0.99 -8.14 9.27
CA LEU A 108 -0.90 -8.15 7.81
C LEU A 108 0.54 -8.11 7.32
N SER A 109 0.76 -8.56 6.08
CA SER A 109 2.01 -8.41 5.29
C SER A 109 1.75 -8.00 3.86
#